data_AF-A0A2A5D4M7-F1
#
_entry.id   AF-A0A2A5D4M7-F1
#
_cell.length_a   1.000
_cell.length_b   1.000
_cell.length_c   1.000
_cell.angle_alpha   90.00
_cell.angle_beta   90.00
_cell.angle_gamma   90.00
#
_symmetry.space_group_name_H-M   'P 1'
#
loop_
_entity.id
_entity.type
_entity.pdbx_description
1 polymer ?
#
loop_
_entity_poly.entity_id
_entity_poly.type
_entity_poly.pdbx_seq_one_letter_code
_entity_poly.pdbx_strand_id
1 'polypeptide(L)'
;MPYSLRIAFERFEKETIELERLVTELATHPESIERDTHIEGCFIRMVVNWEVFIEEYFLRCMCKARTRSKYLICPRIVASKNINEAFKKINKYRNDRDKDYTNWLDVKLVQQRIDDHFRKNSRVQKICESPDKMFELKVIRNAIAHRSTFAIAKFEKYVKDQMGYLSVMKPTMATLLVQRKRNSRHLIFTLLSSYFHGLASRLTK
;
A
#
# COMPACT_ATOMS: atom_id res chain seq x y z
N MET A 1 15.28 -10.28 21.94
CA MET A 1 16.03 -9.24 21.18
C MET A 1 15.05 -8.44 20.33
N PRO A 2 15.27 -7.14 20.08
CA PRO A 2 14.40 -6.35 19.20
C PRO A 2 14.40 -6.89 17.77
N TYR A 3 13.25 -6.85 17.11
CA TYR A 3 13.14 -7.22 15.69
C TYR A 3 13.85 -6.17 14.81
N SER A 4 14.46 -6.59 13.72
CA SER A 4 14.97 -5.67 12.69
C SER A 4 13.90 -5.35 11.66
N LEU A 5 13.79 -4.08 11.27
CA LEU A 5 12.94 -3.64 10.15
C LEU A 5 13.66 -3.67 8.80
N ARG A 6 14.96 -3.97 8.80
CA ARG A 6 15.80 -3.95 7.59
C ARG A 6 15.31 -4.96 6.54
N ILE A 7 15.10 -6.21 6.94
CA ILE A 7 14.70 -7.29 6.03
C ILE A 7 13.33 -7.00 5.39
N ALA A 8 12.37 -6.51 6.18
CA ALA A 8 11.05 -6.15 5.67
C ALA A 8 11.14 -5.03 4.62
N PHE A 9 11.98 -4.02 4.85
CA PHE A 9 12.23 -2.95 3.89
C PHE A 9 12.93 -3.45 2.62
N GLU A 10 14.02 -4.23 2.75
CA GLU A 10 14.80 -4.73 1.60
C GLU A 10 13.95 -5.62 0.68
N ARG A 11 13.08 -6.47 1.26
CA ARG A 11 12.13 -7.28 0.47
C ARG A 11 11.12 -6.40 -0.27
N PHE A 12 10.53 -5.43 0.44
CA PHE A 12 9.55 -4.50 -0.14
C PHE A 12 10.18 -3.68 -1.29
N GLU A 13 11.39 -3.16 -1.07
CA GLU A 13 12.14 -2.38 -2.05
C GLU A 13 12.47 -3.20 -3.30
N LYS A 14 13.01 -4.41 -3.13
CA LYS A 14 13.36 -5.29 -4.26
C LYS A 14 12.16 -5.57 -5.15
N GLU A 15 11.02 -5.93 -4.56
CA GLU A 15 9.81 -6.22 -5.34
C GLU A 15 9.22 -4.96 -5.98
N THR A 16 9.26 -3.82 -5.29
CA THR A 16 8.78 -2.55 -5.87
C THR A 16 9.58 -2.15 -7.10
N ILE A 17 10.92 -2.24 -7.05
CA ILE A 17 11.81 -1.93 -8.17
C ILE A 17 11.53 -2.85 -9.36
N GLU A 18 11.34 -4.16 -9.12
CA GLU A 18 11.07 -5.12 -10.19
C GLU A 18 9.70 -4.85 -10.86
N LEU A 19 8.68 -4.53 -10.08
CA LEU A 19 7.35 -4.20 -10.62
C LEU A 19 7.39 -2.89 -11.43
N GLU A 20 8.13 -1.88 -10.98
CA GLU A 20 8.34 -0.65 -11.76
C GLU A 20 9.04 -0.91 -13.09
N ARG A 21 10.06 -1.78 -13.09
CA ARG A 21 10.77 -2.20 -14.30
C ARG A 21 9.80 -2.84 -15.30
N LEU A 22 9.02 -3.83 -14.85
CA LEU A 22 8.05 -4.54 -15.68
C LEU A 22 6.98 -3.61 -16.27
N VAL A 23 6.40 -2.72 -15.46
CA VAL A 23 5.37 -1.80 -15.96
C VAL A 23 5.94 -0.79 -16.94
N THR A 24 7.16 -0.31 -16.73
CA THR A 24 7.84 0.61 -17.65
C THR A 24 8.09 -0.06 -19.01
N GLU A 25 8.49 -1.33 -19.01
CA GLU A 25 8.67 -2.15 -20.20
C GLU A 25 7.32 -2.41 -20.91
N LEU A 26 6.29 -2.83 -20.18
CA LEU A 26 4.96 -3.07 -20.74
C LEU A 26 4.31 -1.80 -21.30
N ALA A 27 4.62 -0.63 -20.75
CA ALA A 27 4.11 0.65 -21.22
C ALA A 27 4.58 1.02 -22.64
N THR A 28 5.66 0.40 -23.15
CA THR A 28 6.12 0.62 -24.53
C THR A 28 5.42 -0.30 -25.54
N HIS A 29 4.68 -1.31 -25.08
CA HIS A 29 4.00 -2.27 -25.94
C HIS A 29 2.64 -1.75 -26.43
N PRO A 30 2.22 -2.13 -27.65
CA PRO A 30 0.88 -1.82 -28.16
C PRO A 30 -0.23 -2.31 -27.22
N GLU A 31 -1.38 -1.65 -27.24
CA GLU A 31 -2.49 -2.06 -26.38
C GLU A 31 -2.99 -3.45 -26.73
N SER A 32 -3.06 -4.32 -25.72
CA SER A 32 -3.59 -5.69 -25.85
C SER A 32 -4.13 -6.17 -24.51
N ILE A 33 -5.03 -7.15 -24.56
CA ILE A 33 -5.59 -7.79 -23.35
C ILE A 33 -4.48 -8.39 -22.48
N GLU A 34 -3.48 -9.01 -23.12
CA GLU A 34 -2.34 -9.60 -22.44
C GLU A 34 -1.50 -8.54 -21.73
N ARG A 35 -1.15 -7.44 -22.41
CA ARG A 35 -0.42 -6.31 -21.82
C ARG A 35 -1.16 -5.75 -20.61
N ASP A 36 -2.45 -5.45 -20.79
CA ASP A 36 -3.27 -4.82 -19.76
C ASP A 36 -3.43 -5.72 -18.54
N THR A 37 -3.59 -7.03 -18.76
CA THR A 37 -3.66 -8.03 -17.67
C THR A 37 -2.36 -8.09 -16.88
N HIS A 38 -1.21 -8.02 -17.54
CA HIS A 38 0.09 -7.99 -16.86
C HIS A 38 0.30 -6.69 -16.06
N ILE A 39 -0.09 -5.53 -16.61
CA ILE A 39 -0.01 -4.25 -15.89
C ILE A 39 -0.92 -4.26 -14.66
N GLU A 40 -2.17 -4.69 -14.81
CA GLU A 40 -3.12 -4.85 -13.71
C GLU A 40 -2.58 -5.81 -12.64
N GLY A 41 -1.99 -6.94 -13.06
CA GLY A 41 -1.34 -7.90 -12.17
C GLY A 41 -0.16 -7.30 -11.40
N CYS A 42 0.69 -6.50 -12.06
CA CYS A 42 1.78 -5.78 -11.41
C CYS A 42 1.26 -4.79 -10.35
N PHE A 43 0.16 -4.09 -10.63
CA PHE A 43 -0.46 -3.20 -9.67
C PHE A 43 -1.03 -3.94 -8.46
N ILE A 44 -1.73 -5.05 -8.66
CA ILE A 44 -2.22 -5.88 -7.56
C ILE A 44 -1.05 -6.38 -6.70
N ARG A 45 0.04 -6.85 -7.32
CA ARG A 45 1.25 -7.26 -6.59
C ARG A 45 1.89 -6.12 -5.80
N MET A 46 1.94 -4.90 -6.35
CA MET A 46 2.45 -3.73 -5.65
C MET A 46 1.62 -3.42 -4.39
N VAL A 47 0.29 -3.50 -4.51
CA VAL A 47 -0.62 -3.29 -3.36
C VAL A 47 -0.45 -4.38 -2.30
N VAL A 48 -0.38 -5.66 -2.71
CA VAL A 48 -0.15 -6.77 -1.78
C VAL A 48 1.19 -6.64 -1.08
N ASN A 49 2.25 -6.29 -1.81
CA ASN A 49 3.58 -6.06 -1.25
C ASN A 49 3.56 -4.94 -0.19
N TRP A 50 2.80 -3.86 -0.42
CA TRP A 50 2.57 -2.80 0.57
C TRP A 50 1.80 -3.30 1.80
N GLU A 51 0.71 -4.05 1.63
CA GLU A 51 -0.07 -4.60 2.74
C GLU A 51 0.78 -5.52 3.62
N VAL A 52 1.56 -6.41 3.01
CA VAL A 52 2.49 -7.31 3.70
C VAL A 52 3.58 -6.52 4.43
N PHE A 53 4.16 -5.50 3.78
CA PHE A 53 5.16 -4.64 4.42
C PHE A 53 4.61 -3.94 5.65
N ILE A 54 3.42 -3.33 5.55
CA ILE A 54 2.80 -2.61 6.66
C ILE A 54 2.42 -3.56 7.79
N GLU A 55 1.87 -4.74 7.49
CA GLU A 55 1.58 -5.74 8.50
C GLU A 55 2.84 -6.15 9.26
N GLU A 56 3.90 -6.55 8.54
CA GLU A 56 5.15 -6.92 9.17
C GLU A 56 5.78 -5.79 9.96
N TYR A 57 5.77 -4.56 9.40
CA TYR A 57 6.27 -3.38 10.09
C TYR A 57 5.54 -3.16 11.41
N PHE A 58 4.20 -3.19 11.38
CA PHE A 58 3.36 -2.96 12.55
C PHE A 58 3.58 -4.04 13.62
N LEU A 59 3.52 -5.31 13.23
CA LEU A 59 3.69 -6.45 14.15
C LEU A 59 5.09 -6.48 14.77
N ARG A 60 6.15 -6.16 14.01
CA ARG A 60 7.51 -6.04 14.56
C ARG A 60 7.58 -4.88 15.55
N CYS A 61 6.96 -3.74 15.26
CA CYS A 61 6.91 -2.59 16.18
C CYS A 61 6.19 -2.94 17.48
N MET A 62 5.13 -3.76 17.43
CA MET A 62 4.45 -4.31 18.62
C MET A 62 5.35 -5.18 19.50
N CYS A 63 6.38 -5.78 18.92
CA CYS A 63 7.38 -6.61 19.62
C CYS A 63 8.67 -5.86 19.99
N LYS A 64 8.69 -4.53 19.85
CA LYS A 64 9.89 -3.67 19.83
C LYS A 64 10.75 -3.93 18.59
N ALA A 65 10.91 -2.90 17.76
CA ALA A 65 11.66 -3.00 16.52
C ALA A 65 12.75 -1.94 16.42
N ARG A 66 13.92 -2.33 15.88
CA ARG A 66 14.98 -1.42 15.49
C ARG A 66 14.82 -1.03 14.03
N THR A 67 14.86 0.28 13.78
CA THR A 67 14.97 0.83 12.43
C THR A 67 16.35 0.56 11.84
N ARG A 68 16.52 0.86 10.55
CA ARG A 68 17.80 0.76 9.84
C ARG A 68 18.85 1.71 10.43
N SER A 69 18.46 2.87 10.96
CA SER A 69 19.33 3.77 11.75
C SER A 69 19.51 3.37 13.22
N LYS A 70 19.05 2.18 13.62
CA LYS A 70 19.14 1.64 14.99
C LYS A 70 18.23 2.34 16.02
N TYR A 71 17.34 3.25 15.61
CA TYR A 71 16.30 3.81 16.48
C TYR A 71 15.32 2.71 16.92
N LEU A 72 14.93 2.72 18.20
CA LEU A 72 14.02 1.72 18.75
C LEU A 72 12.58 2.24 18.76
N ILE A 73 11.68 1.53 18.09
CA ILE A 73 10.23 1.75 18.15
C ILE A 73 9.64 0.77 19.16
N CYS A 74 8.87 1.30 20.11
CA CYS A 74 8.18 0.52 21.14
C CYS A 74 6.68 0.88 21.12
N PRO A 75 5.80 -0.10 21.40
CA PRO A 75 4.40 0.19 21.61
C PRO A 75 4.21 0.94 22.93
N ARG A 76 3.09 1.65 23.06
CA ARG A 76 2.67 2.29 24.32
C ARG A 76 2.23 1.23 25.34
N ILE A 77 1.65 0.14 24.86
CA ILE A 77 1.18 -0.99 25.66
C ILE A 77 2.34 -1.95 26.00
N VAL A 78 2.05 -2.98 26.80
CA VAL A 78 2.98 -4.09 27.00
C VAL A 78 3.32 -4.72 25.65
N ALA A 79 4.62 -4.71 25.31
CA ALA A 79 5.13 -5.27 24.07
C ALA A 79 4.86 -6.78 23.99
N SER A 80 4.50 -7.24 22.80
CA SER A 80 4.31 -8.67 22.53
C SER A 80 5.65 -9.40 22.52
N LYS A 81 5.65 -10.68 22.92
CA LYS A 81 6.87 -11.51 22.96
C LYS A 81 7.34 -11.89 21.56
N ASN A 82 6.40 -12.06 20.63
CA ASN A 82 6.66 -12.45 19.25
C ASN A 82 5.53 -11.97 18.31
N ILE A 83 5.77 -12.07 17.00
CA ILE A 83 4.85 -11.62 15.94
C ILE A 83 3.48 -12.30 16.04
N ASN A 84 3.42 -13.59 16.39
CA ASN A 84 2.15 -14.32 16.50
C ASN A 84 1.29 -13.77 17.65
N GLU A 85 1.91 -13.43 18.79
CA GLU A 85 1.21 -12.78 19.90
C GLU A 85 0.72 -11.39 19.51
N ALA A 86 1.55 -10.61 18.80
CA ALA A 86 1.14 -9.29 18.28
C ALA A 86 -0.06 -9.43 17.33
N PHE A 87 -0.03 -10.42 16.44
CA PHE A 87 -1.12 -10.70 15.49
C PHE A 87 -2.42 -11.07 16.21
N LYS A 88 -2.36 -11.95 17.22
CA LYS A 88 -3.53 -12.26 18.06
C LYS A 88 -4.06 -11.03 18.79
N LYS A 89 -3.17 -10.14 19.24
CA LYS A 89 -3.53 -8.93 19.98
C LYS A 89 -4.32 -7.94 19.13
N ILE A 90 -3.89 -7.69 17.89
CA ILE A 90 -4.58 -6.77 16.97
C ILE A 90 -5.91 -7.34 16.44
N ASN A 91 -6.11 -8.66 16.57
CA ASN A 91 -7.32 -9.35 16.11
C ASN A 91 -8.23 -9.83 17.25
N LYS A 92 -7.92 -9.51 18.51
CA LYS A 92 -8.62 -10.04 19.71
C LYS A 92 -10.13 -9.74 19.72
N TYR A 93 -10.54 -8.61 19.14
CA TYR A 93 -11.94 -8.16 19.11
C TYR A 93 -12.59 -8.30 17.73
N ARG A 94 -12.03 -9.11 16.83
CA ARG A 94 -12.74 -9.46 15.60
C ARG A 94 -13.97 -10.26 15.96
N ASN A 95 -15.12 -9.83 15.44
CA ASN A 95 -16.28 -10.71 15.38
C ASN A 95 -16.04 -11.76 14.30
N ASP A 96 -16.55 -12.98 14.46
CA ASP A 96 -16.45 -14.07 13.46
C ASP A 96 -17.03 -13.74 12.08
N ARG A 97 -17.72 -12.59 11.94
CA ARG A 97 -18.24 -12.08 10.66
C ARG A 97 -17.29 -11.09 9.95
N ASP A 98 -16.21 -10.68 10.61
CA ASP A 98 -15.20 -9.82 10.01
C ASP A 98 -14.24 -10.66 9.16
N LYS A 99 -13.91 -10.13 7.97
CA LYS A 99 -13.05 -10.74 6.95
C LYS A 99 -11.85 -11.49 7.56
N ASP A 100 -11.47 -12.63 6.97
CA ASP A 100 -10.34 -13.47 7.42
C ASP A 100 -9.01 -12.70 7.52
N TYR A 101 -8.88 -11.55 6.85
CA TYR A 101 -7.65 -10.78 6.73
C TYR A 101 -7.76 -9.35 7.25
N THR A 102 -6.64 -8.82 7.77
CA THR A 102 -6.55 -7.45 8.30
C THR A 102 -6.56 -6.47 7.13
N ASN A 103 -7.46 -5.50 7.16
CA ASN A 103 -7.46 -4.44 6.15
C ASN A 103 -6.40 -3.37 6.49
N TRP A 104 -5.40 -3.24 5.62
CA TRP A 104 -4.29 -2.28 5.73
C TRP A 104 -4.41 -1.08 4.78
N LEU A 105 -5.46 -1.04 3.96
CA LEU A 105 -5.76 0.08 3.04
C LEU A 105 -6.89 0.97 3.53
N ASP A 106 -7.58 0.60 4.62
CA ASP A 106 -8.56 1.46 5.26
C ASP A 106 -7.92 2.36 6.30
N VAL A 107 -7.64 3.60 5.91
CA VAL A 107 -6.93 4.57 6.76
C VAL A 107 -7.58 4.74 8.11
N LYS A 108 -8.91 4.72 8.22
CA LYS A 108 -9.61 4.90 9.51
C LYS A 108 -9.34 3.73 10.44
N LEU A 109 -9.44 2.51 9.91
CA LEU A 109 -9.17 1.29 10.68
C LEU A 109 -7.68 1.16 11.05
N VAL A 110 -6.78 1.54 10.13
CA VAL A 110 -5.34 1.56 10.41
C VAL A 110 -5.02 2.60 11.47
N GLN A 111 -5.56 3.81 11.36
CA GLN A 111 -5.37 4.89 12.35
C GLN A 111 -5.84 4.46 13.74
N GLN A 112 -7.05 3.90 13.84
CA GLN A 112 -7.57 3.36 15.09
C GLN A 112 -6.61 2.33 15.70
N ARG A 113 -6.15 1.35 14.89
CA ARG A 113 -5.19 0.33 15.34
C ARG A 113 -3.86 0.93 15.81
N ILE A 114 -3.38 1.99 15.17
CA ILE A 114 -2.17 2.70 15.59
C ILE A 114 -2.42 3.39 16.94
N ASP A 115 -3.55 4.09 17.09
CA ASP A 115 -3.87 4.84 18.31
C ASP A 115 -4.09 3.93 19.53
N ASP A 116 -4.61 2.72 19.32
CA ASP A 116 -4.79 1.71 20.36
C ASP A 116 -3.45 1.15 20.90
N HIS A 117 -2.36 1.28 20.14
CA HIS A 117 -1.11 0.57 20.41
C HIS A 117 0.13 1.45 20.52
N PHE A 118 0.13 2.64 19.92
CA PHE A 118 1.28 3.53 19.86
C PHE A 118 0.92 4.94 20.34
N ARG A 119 1.96 5.70 20.73
CA ARG A 119 1.77 7.09 21.15
C ARG A 119 1.46 7.98 19.93
N LYS A 120 0.72 9.07 20.17
CA LYS A 120 0.65 10.21 19.24
C LYS A 120 2.07 10.67 18.91
N ASN A 121 2.33 11.06 17.67
CA ASN A 121 3.64 11.43 17.12
C ASN A 121 4.68 10.28 17.06
N SER A 122 4.30 9.03 17.30
CA SER A 122 5.20 7.90 17.03
C SER A 122 5.46 7.77 15.53
N ARG A 123 6.59 7.15 15.15
CA ARG A 123 6.91 6.93 13.74
C ARG A 123 5.84 6.10 13.01
N VAL A 124 5.15 5.22 13.73
CA VAL A 124 4.06 4.38 13.19
C VAL A 124 2.89 5.23 12.68
N GLN A 125 2.64 6.40 13.28
CA GLN A 125 1.59 7.34 12.83
C GLN A 125 1.79 7.81 11.39
N LYS A 126 3.03 7.80 10.87
CA LYS A 126 3.32 8.20 9.49
C LYS A 126 2.68 7.29 8.45
N ILE A 127 2.26 6.07 8.81
CA ILE A 127 1.52 5.19 7.91
C ILE A 127 0.29 5.92 7.33
N CYS A 128 -0.39 6.70 8.17
CA CYS A 128 -1.62 7.40 7.81
C CYS A 128 -1.40 8.85 7.34
N GLU A 129 -0.17 9.27 7.03
CA GLU A 129 0.14 10.67 6.71
C GLU A 129 -0.45 11.17 5.38
N SER A 130 -0.79 10.27 4.45
CA SER A 130 -1.49 10.62 3.21
C SER A 130 -2.71 9.70 2.98
N PRO A 131 -3.86 10.02 3.58
CA PRO A 131 -5.08 9.23 3.41
C PRO A 131 -5.50 9.09 1.95
N ASP A 132 -5.31 10.14 1.15
CA ASP A 132 -5.68 10.18 -0.26
C ASP A 132 -4.91 9.15 -1.10
N LYS A 133 -3.65 8.89 -0.76
CA LYS A 133 -2.83 7.88 -1.45
C LYS A 133 -3.24 6.46 -1.13
N MET A 134 -3.62 6.17 0.11
CA MET A 134 -4.22 4.87 0.45
C MET A 134 -5.59 4.69 -0.20
N PHE A 135 -6.39 5.76 -0.26
CA PHE A 135 -7.66 5.73 -0.97
C PHE A 135 -7.49 5.45 -2.46
N GLU A 136 -6.51 6.10 -3.10
CA GLU A 136 -6.13 5.86 -4.50
C GLU A 136 -5.79 4.39 -4.75
N LEU A 137 -4.92 3.77 -3.93
CA LEU A 137 -4.65 2.33 -4.02
C LEU A 137 -5.92 1.49 -3.90
N LYS A 138 -6.75 1.77 -2.88
CA LYS A 138 -7.97 1.01 -2.60
C LYS A 138 -8.97 1.09 -3.75
N VAL A 139 -9.13 2.26 -4.38
CA VAL A 139 -10.04 2.46 -5.52
C VAL A 139 -9.57 1.67 -6.73
N ILE A 140 -8.30 1.82 -7.13
CA ILE A 140 -7.77 1.13 -8.31
C ILE A 140 -7.76 -0.39 -8.09
N ARG A 141 -7.29 -0.87 -6.93
CA ARG A 141 -7.25 -2.30 -6.58
C ARG A 141 -8.63 -2.93 -6.62
N ASN A 142 -9.64 -2.26 -6.07
CA ASN A 142 -11.00 -2.79 -6.07
C ASN A 142 -11.62 -2.81 -7.47
N ALA A 143 -11.30 -1.82 -8.31
CA ALA A 143 -11.79 -1.78 -9.68
C ALA A 143 -11.19 -2.93 -10.52
N ILE A 144 -9.89 -3.21 -10.36
CA ILE A 144 -9.22 -4.35 -11.00
C ILE A 144 -9.77 -5.68 -10.47
N ALA A 145 -9.82 -5.85 -9.14
CA ALA A 145 -10.09 -7.15 -8.51
C ALA A 145 -11.57 -7.56 -8.51
N HIS A 146 -12.49 -6.61 -8.31
CA HIS A 146 -13.91 -6.94 -8.16
C HIS A 146 -14.73 -6.70 -9.43
N ARG A 147 -14.29 -5.77 -10.29
CA ARG A 147 -14.99 -5.37 -11.53
C ARG A 147 -16.51 -5.16 -11.38
N SER A 148 -16.98 -4.86 -10.16
CA SER A 148 -18.39 -4.60 -9.91
C SER A 148 -18.77 -3.23 -10.44
N THR A 149 -20.03 -3.04 -10.80
CA THR A 149 -20.56 -1.74 -11.28
C THR A 149 -20.22 -0.61 -10.32
N PHE A 150 -20.35 -0.85 -9.01
CA PHE A 150 -19.98 0.10 -7.97
C PHE A 150 -18.48 0.42 -7.95
N ALA A 151 -17.60 -0.60 -8.05
CA ALA A 151 -16.15 -0.40 -8.04
C ALA A 151 -15.68 0.38 -9.29
N ILE A 152 -16.24 0.04 -10.46
CA ILE A 152 -15.95 0.73 -11.73
C ILE A 152 -16.43 2.19 -11.67
N ALA A 153 -17.67 2.44 -11.25
CA ALA A 153 -18.19 3.81 -11.14
C ALA A 153 -17.36 4.68 -10.18
N LYS A 154 -16.90 4.09 -9.06
CA LYS A 154 -16.03 4.78 -8.10
C LYS A 154 -14.65 5.11 -8.70
N PHE A 155 -14.09 4.18 -9.48
CA PHE A 155 -12.86 4.41 -10.22
C PHE A 155 -13.01 5.48 -11.29
N GLU A 156 -14.05 5.42 -12.11
CA GLU A 156 -14.30 6.42 -13.16
C GLU A 156 -14.47 7.81 -12.57
N LYS A 157 -15.20 7.92 -11.46
CA LYS A 157 -15.32 9.18 -10.71
C LYS A 157 -13.94 9.66 -10.25
N TYR A 158 -13.16 8.81 -9.60
CA TYR A 158 -11.81 9.14 -9.15
C TYR A 158 -10.91 9.63 -10.30
N VAL A 159 -10.94 8.93 -11.43
CA VAL A 159 -10.18 9.27 -12.62
C VAL A 159 -10.60 10.63 -13.20
N LYS A 160 -11.91 10.89 -13.32
CA LYS A 160 -12.43 12.19 -13.78
C LYS A 160 -11.98 13.33 -12.86
N ASP A 161 -12.07 13.11 -11.55
CA ASP A 161 -11.70 14.11 -10.54
C ASP A 161 -10.19 14.43 -10.55
N GLN A 162 -9.33 13.43 -10.81
CA GLN A 162 -7.87 13.62 -10.80
C GLN A 162 -7.26 14.03 -12.14
N MET A 163 -7.85 13.60 -13.26
CA MET A 163 -7.22 13.73 -14.57
C MET A 163 -7.78 14.83 -15.46
N GLY A 164 -8.89 15.49 -15.07
CA GLY A 164 -9.40 16.69 -15.73
C GLY A 164 -9.54 16.56 -17.25
N TYR A 165 -10.74 16.21 -17.72
CA TYR A 165 -11.02 15.83 -19.11
C TYR A 165 -10.13 14.68 -19.62
N LEU A 166 -10.68 13.48 -19.53
CA LEU A 166 -10.12 12.30 -20.19
C LEU A 166 -9.95 12.56 -21.69
N SER A 167 -8.72 12.52 -22.19
CA SER A 167 -8.46 12.47 -23.63
C SER A 167 -8.88 11.13 -24.24
N VAL A 168 -9.11 10.10 -23.41
CA VAL A 168 -9.54 8.76 -23.81
C VAL A 168 -10.99 8.58 -23.36
N MET A 169 -11.92 8.39 -24.30
CA MET A 169 -13.37 8.31 -24.02
C MET A 169 -13.74 7.21 -23.00
N LYS A 170 -12.93 6.15 -22.84
CA LYS A 170 -13.11 5.02 -21.89
C LYS A 170 -11.77 4.37 -21.52
N PRO A 171 -11.00 4.90 -20.56
CA PRO A 171 -9.70 4.30 -20.19
C PRO A 171 -9.88 2.95 -19.49
N THR A 172 -9.01 1.97 -19.78
CA THR A 172 -8.89 0.77 -18.94
C THR A 172 -8.09 1.10 -17.67
N MET A 173 -8.10 0.19 -16.69
CA MET A 173 -7.29 0.35 -15.48
C MET A 173 -5.80 0.39 -15.84
N ALA A 174 -5.38 -0.44 -16.78
CA ALA A 174 -4.02 -0.43 -17.32
C ALA A 174 -3.69 0.88 -18.03
N THR A 175 -4.58 1.41 -18.89
CA THR A 175 -4.39 2.72 -19.54
C THR A 175 -4.15 3.82 -18.50
N LEU A 176 -4.92 3.84 -17.40
CA LEU A 176 -4.66 4.78 -16.30
C LEU A 176 -3.25 4.59 -15.74
N LEU A 177 -2.87 3.36 -15.40
CA LEU A 177 -1.61 3.07 -14.71
C LEU A 177 -0.38 3.47 -15.53
N VAL A 178 -0.46 3.36 -16.86
CA VAL A 178 0.60 3.81 -17.79
C VAL A 178 0.39 5.21 -18.33
N GLN A 179 -0.65 5.92 -17.89
CA GLN A 179 -0.82 7.32 -18.25
C GLN A 179 0.18 8.19 -17.50
N ARG A 180 0.72 9.18 -18.20
CA ARG A 180 1.55 10.23 -17.58
C ARG A 180 0.66 11.28 -16.96
N LYS A 181 0.90 11.61 -15.70
CA LYS A 181 0.19 12.71 -15.04
C LYS A 181 0.54 14.03 -15.73
N ARG A 182 -0.43 14.94 -15.89
CA ARG A 182 -0.20 16.29 -16.44
C ARG A 182 0.94 16.95 -15.64
N ASN A 183 1.98 17.44 -16.34
CA ASN A 183 3.21 18.01 -15.78
C ASN A 183 4.18 17.03 -15.10
N SER A 184 4.02 15.71 -15.29
CA SER A 184 4.97 14.69 -14.86
C SER A 184 5.45 13.85 -16.04
N ARG A 185 6.73 13.48 -16.04
CA ARG A 185 7.26 12.47 -16.98
C ARG A 185 6.97 11.04 -16.51
N HIS A 186 6.52 10.87 -15.28
CA HIS A 186 6.30 9.57 -14.65
C HIS A 186 4.89 9.06 -14.87
N LEU A 187 4.79 7.73 -15.00
CA LEU A 187 3.54 7.00 -15.05
C LEU A 187 2.82 7.10 -13.70
N ILE A 188 1.48 6.97 -13.69
CA ILE A 188 0.71 6.92 -12.44
C ILE A 188 1.18 5.75 -11.56
N PHE A 189 1.47 4.59 -12.15
CA PHE A 189 2.07 3.47 -11.44
C PHE A 189 3.34 3.89 -10.70
N THR A 190 4.30 4.50 -11.40
CA THR A 190 5.58 4.96 -10.84
C THR A 190 5.38 5.99 -9.71
N LEU A 191 4.44 6.92 -9.88
CA LEU A 191 4.15 7.92 -8.84
C LEU A 191 3.63 7.27 -7.56
N LEU A 192 2.79 6.25 -7.68
CA LEU A 192 2.26 5.49 -6.56
C LEU A 192 3.34 4.64 -5.89
N SER A 193 4.05 3.80 -6.65
CA SER A 193 5.11 2.94 -6.12
C SER A 193 6.22 3.74 -5.47
N SER A 194 6.67 4.86 -6.08
CA SER A 194 7.67 5.76 -5.50
C SER A 194 7.20 6.41 -4.20
N TYR A 195 5.91 6.77 -4.10
CA TYR A 195 5.35 7.31 -2.85
C TYR A 195 5.45 6.28 -1.72
N PHE A 196 4.99 5.04 -1.96
CA PHE A 196 5.00 3.98 -0.94
C PHE A 196 6.41 3.47 -0.62
N HIS A 197 7.31 3.44 -1.60
CA HIS A 197 8.75 3.25 -1.39
C HIS A 197 9.34 4.31 -0.47
N GLY A 198 9.09 5.59 -0.76
CA GLY A 198 9.53 6.70 0.07
C GLY A 198 8.98 6.62 1.49
N LEU A 199 7.70 6.28 1.64
CA LEU A 199 7.06 6.09 2.95
C LEU A 199 7.68 4.92 3.72
N ALA A 200 7.83 3.75 3.10
CA ALA A 200 8.50 2.60 3.70
C ALA A 200 9.93 2.94 4.14
N SER A 201 10.65 3.71 3.33
CA SER A 201 11.99 4.18 3.66
C SER A 201 11.97 5.09 4.89
N ARG A 202 11.06 6.07 4.96
CA ARG A 202 10.87 6.96 6.13
C ARG A 202 10.45 6.19 7.38
N LEU A 203 9.60 5.18 7.28
CA LEU A 203 9.16 4.35 8.40
C LEU A 203 10.29 3.52 9.00
N THR A 204 11.25 3.11 8.17
CA THR A 204 12.32 2.18 8.56
C THR A 204 13.70 2.82 8.66
N LYS A 205 13.90 4.09 8.30
CA LYS A 205 15.16 4.82 8.45
C LYS A 205 15.40 5.19 9.90
#